data_AF-T5A2U9-F1
#
_entry.id   AF-T5A2U9-F1
#
_cell.length_a   1.000
_cell.length_b   1.000
_cell.length_c   1.000
_cell.angle_alpha   90.00
_cell.angle_beta   90.00
_cell.angle_gamma   90.00
#
_symmetry.space_group_name_H-M   'P 1'
#
loop_
_entity.id
_entity.type
_entity.pdbx_description
1 polymer ?
#
loop_
_entity_poly.entity_id
_entity_poly.type
_entity_poly.pdbx_seq_one_letter_code
_entity_poly.pdbx_strand_id
1 'polypeptide(L)'
;MRRETSAGLLALVGSAAACVQHARLDTRGPGPSLELSSQFVPLMKRQRQQPQKVDVFLRPVDKVGAANMSACFAVNTLAQGKPEGKRDDVVDLQEGDSNLDLGVTVYFIVDGKQAIMYDTQPKPELASSCIRLMEKQNVQVKQIVLSHKHGDHVGGLASPELNNIKVLAQVNTKDDLVAANEAARKKGGTTNRVPDETYTDFKTLSLGETDINVVNFDAHTDDGSGLFINNDVVLMGDECEDNIPFIADAERVQTQKQNLEQRINEIEAQGIKTICPAHGNGATIFNGCFTLDLCKSNLAYLETMTTELQNACDFLERDSNGGSIQEGQALKKLKLLAPGFNMRPEDIREAYGGAHLSNCLSLSEAQGQPARQKGGGQNGGQNGGQNGGQNGGQNGGQNGGQNGGQNGGQNGGQNGGQNGGQNGGQNGGQNGGQDKKIKKTKKNRNN
;
A
#
# COMPACT_ATOMS: atom_id res chain seq x y z
N MET A 1 -58.93 -46.49 -37.53
CA MET A 1 -58.85 -47.71 -36.71
C MET A 1 -57.38 -48.10 -36.58
N ARG A 2 -56.85 -48.13 -35.35
CA ARG A 2 -55.76 -48.98 -34.78
C ARG A 2 -54.79 -49.63 -35.79
N ARG A 3 -53.46 -49.56 -35.64
CA ARG A 3 -52.70 -49.96 -34.44
C ARG A 3 -51.24 -49.50 -34.50
N GLU A 4 -50.72 -49.24 -33.30
CA GLU A 4 -49.35 -48.93 -32.89
C GLU A 4 -48.35 -50.07 -33.20
N THR A 5 -47.04 -49.78 -33.20
CA THR A 5 -46.12 -50.20 -32.11
C THR A 5 -44.69 -49.68 -32.30
N SER A 6 -44.13 -49.28 -31.15
CA SER A 6 -42.73 -49.39 -30.70
C SER A 6 -41.82 -48.16 -30.77
N ALA A 7 -41.64 -47.63 -29.57
CA ALA A 7 -40.75 -46.58 -29.15
C ALA A 7 -39.26 -46.92 -29.29
N GLY A 8 -38.48 -45.90 -29.64
CA GLY A 8 -37.03 -45.83 -29.43
C GLY A 8 -36.70 -44.43 -28.93
N LEU A 9 -36.65 -44.27 -27.61
CA LEU A 9 -36.24 -43.03 -26.94
C LEU A 9 -34.71 -42.95 -27.01
N LEU A 10 -34.15 -42.21 -27.97
CA LEU A 10 -32.74 -41.79 -27.92
C LEU A 10 -32.69 -40.41 -27.26
N ALA A 11 -32.30 -40.39 -25.99
CA ALA A 11 -31.88 -39.17 -25.32
C ALA A 11 -30.56 -38.69 -25.97
N LEU A 12 -30.65 -37.66 -26.81
CA LEU A 12 -29.49 -36.88 -27.22
C LEU A 12 -29.08 -36.01 -26.04
N VAL A 13 -28.15 -36.54 -25.23
CA VAL A 13 -27.35 -35.72 -24.31
C VAL A 13 -26.49 -34.82 -25.19
N GLY A 14 -26.90 -33.56 -25.32
CA GLY A 14 -26.10 -32.51 -25.91
C GLY A 14 -24.88 -32.27 -25.03
N SER A 15 -23.75 -32.89 -25.37
CA SER A 15 -22.45 -32.50 -24.85
C SER A 15 -22.05 -31.17 -25.50
N ALA A 16 -22.61 -30.07 -24.99
CA ALA A 16 -21.99 -28.76 -25.18
C ALA A 16 -20.70 -28.76 -24.37
N ALA A 17 -19.59 -29.13 -25.02
CA ALA A 17 -18.26 -28.84 -24.50
C ALA A 17 -18.11 -27.31 -24.46
N ALA A 18 -18.45 -26.72 -23.32
CA ALA A 18 -18.07 -25.36 -23.01
C ALA A 18 -16.53 -25.34 -22.92
N CYS A 19 -15.90 -24.88 -24.01
CA CYS A 19 -14.50 -24.51 -24.04
C CYS A 19 -14.28 -23.36 -23.05
N VAL A 20 -14.02 -23.69 -21.78
CA VAL A 20 -13.35 -22.79 -20.86
C VAL A 20 -11.92 -22.68 -21.38
N GLN A 21 -11.63 -21.57 -22.06
CA GLN A 21 -10.27 -21.18 -22.41
C GLN A 21 -9.48 -21.01 -21.10
N HIS A 22 -8.93 -22.12 -20.61
CA HIS A 22 -7.85 -22.10 -19.64
C HIS A 22 -6.67 -21.41 -20.32
N ALA A 23 -6.42 -20.15 -19.96
CA ALA A 23 -5.14 -19.52 -20.24
C ALA A 23 -4.05 -20.48 -19.72
N ARG A 24 -3.10 -20.83 -20.59
CA ARG A 24 -2.04 -21.79 -20.29
C ARG A 24 -1.17 -21.28 -19.13
N LEU A 25 -1.45 -21.81 -17.94
CA LEU A 25 -0.61 -22.41 -16.87
C LEU A 25 0.93 -22.22 -16.80
N ASP A 26 1.58 -21.41 -17.65
CA ASP A 26 2.99 -21.00 -17.57
C ASP A 26 3.17 -19.48 -17.31
N THR A 27 2.06 -18.73 -17.14
CA THR A 27 2.03 -17.25 -17.21
C THR A 27 1.79 -16.53 -15.87
N ARG A 28 2.10 -17.12 -14.72
CA ARG A 28 1.95 -16.47 -13.40
C ARG A 28 3.33 -16.19 -12.80
N GLY A 29 3.64 -14.93 -12.48
CA GLY A 29 4.94 -14.36 -12.10
C GLY A 29 4.88 -13.81 -10.68
N PRO A 30 5.99 -13.37 -10.08
CA PRO A 30 6.05 -13.10 -8.64
C PRO A 30 5.18 -11.89 -8.20
N GLY A 31 4.70 -11.92 -6.95
CA GLY A 31 4.06 -10.84 -6.15
C GLY A 31 4.28 -11.11 -4.66
N PRO A 32 3.54 -10.55 -3.67
CA PRO A 32 3.03 -9.17 -3.47
C PRO A 32 4.10 -8.18 -2.97
N SER A 33 3.81 -6.87 -2.95
CA SER A 33 4.71 -5.76 -2.54
C SER A 33 5.45 -6.07 -1.23
N LEU A 34 6.75 -5.83 -1.24
CA LEU A 34 7.70 -6.26 -0.21
C LEU A 34 8.24 -5.13 0.67
N GLU A 35 8.03 -3.85 0.39
CA GLU A 35 8.58 -2.77 1.23
C GLU A 35 7.71 -1.51 1.34
N LEU A 36 6.91 -1.42 2.43
CA LEU A 36 6.93 -0.30 3.40
C LEU A 36 6.08 -0.52 4.67
N SER A 37 5.55 -1.73 4.90
CA SER A 37 4.49 -1.93 5.90
C SER A 37 4.79 -2.91 7.03
N SER A 38 6.04 -3.31 7.32
CA SER A 38 6.29 -3.98 8.60
C SER A 38 7.61 -3.65 9.29
N GLN A 39 7.52 -3.52 10.61
CA GLN A 39 8.66 -3.59 11.54
C GLN A 39 9.32 -4.98 11.59
N PHE A 40 8.80 -5.97 10.83
CA PHE A 40 9.16 -7.40 10.90
C PHE A 40 9.84 -7.95 9.65
N VAL A 41 10.25 -7.09 8.72
CA VAL A 41 11.06 -7.55 7.57
C VAL A 41 12.39 -8.12 8.10
N PRO A 42 12.72 -9.40 7.84
CA PRO A 42 13.96 -10.00 8.30
C PRO A 42 15.19 -9.20 7.85
N LEU A 43 16.19 -9.12 8.72
CA LEU A 43 17.48 -8.44 8.52
C LEU A 43 18.21 -8.80 7.20
N MET A 44 17.86 -9.91 6.54
CA MET A 44 18.43 -10.30 5.24
C MET A 44 17.99 -9.41 4.06
N LYS A 45 16.91 -8.62 4.18
CA LYS A 45 16.41 -7.79 3.05
C LYS A 45 16.96 -6.36 3.01
N ARG A 46 17.66 -5.88 4.05
CA ARG A 46 18.50 -4.67 3.95
C ARG A 46 19.69 -4.83 2.98
N GLN A 47 19.95 -6.03 2.46
CA GLN A 47 20.96 -6.29 1.44
C GLN A 47 20.51 -5.99 0.00
N ARG A 48 19.27 -5.57 -0.27
CA ARG A 48 18.75 -5.29 -1.64
C ARG A 48 18.71 -3.82 -2.05
N GLN A 49 19.27 -2.92 -1.24
CA GLN A 49 19.61 -1.54 -1.66
C GLN A 49 20.93 -1.48 -2.45
N GLN A 50 21.32 -2.59 -3.09
CA GLN A 50 22.48 -2.63 -3.97
C GLN A 50 22.12 -2.08 -5.35
N PRO A 51 23.10 -1.66 -6.15
CA PRO A 51 22.85 -1.29 -7.53
C PRO A 51 22.12 -2.41 -8.29
N GLN A 52 21.08 -2.05 -9.02
CA GLN A 52 20.16 -2.99 -9.66
C GLN A 52 19.86 -2.55 -11.10
N LYS A 53 19.88 -3.51 -12.03
CA LYS A 53 19.40 -3.29 -13.40
C LYS A 53 17.93 -3.65 -13.50
N VAL A 54 17.13 -2.75 -14.03
CA VAL A 54 15.68 -2.90 -14.11
C VAL A 54 15.26 -2.86 -15.58
N ASP A 55 14.62 -3.93 -16.04
CA ASP A 55 14.00 -3.95 -17.36
C ASP A 55 12.66 -3.20 -17.28
N VAL A 56 12.41 -2.29 -18.22
CA VAL A 56 11.16 -1.54 -18.33
C VAL A 56 10.46 -1.88 -19.64
N PHE A 57 9.18 -2.21 -19.56
CA PHE A 57 8.32 -2.55 -20.69
C PHE A 57 7.14 -1.59 -20.73
N LEU A 58 6.84 -1.02 -21.90
CA LEU A 58 5.63 -0.22 -22.12
C LEU A 58 4.81 -0.82 -23.25
N ARG A 59 3.61 -1.30 -22.94
CA ARG A 59 2.72 -1.93 -23.92
C ARG A 59 1.27 -1.51 -23.68
N PRO A 60 0.43 -1.47 -24.74
CA PRO A 60 -1.01 -1.47 -24.56
C PRO A 60 -1.44 -2.66 -23.70
N VAL A 61 -2.48 -2.47 -22.90
CA VAL A 61 -3.14 -3.58 -22.21
C VAL A 61 -4.22 -4.10 -23.15
N ASP A 62 -4.11 -5.37 -23.56
CA ASP A 62 -5.08 -5.98 -24.46
C ASP A 62 -6.40 -6.27 -23.72
N LYS A 63 -7.52 -6.45 -24.43
CA LYS A 63 -8.79 -7.01 -23.87
C LYS A 63 -9.42 -6.30 -22.65
N VAL A 64 -9.08 -5.05 -22.36
CA VAL A 64 -9.69 -4.23 -21.29
C VAL A 64 -10.94 -3.46 -21.75
N GLY A 65 -11.73 -4.04 -22.66
CA GLY A 65 -12.97 -3.43 -23.14
C GLY A 65 -12.75 -2.11 -23.88
N ALA A 66 -13.56 -1.09 -23.56
CA ALA A 66 -13.45 0.26 -24.08
C ALA A 66 -12.39 1.11 -23.34
N ALA A 67 -11.82 0.60 -22.25
CA ALA A 67 -10.74 1.29 -21.55
C ALA A 67 -9.45 1.22 -22.37
N ASN A 68 -9.14 2.29 -23.11
CA ASN A 68 -7.87 2.38 -23.84
C ASN A 68 -6.74 2.65 -22.84
N MET A 69 -5.89 1.65 -22.60
CA MET A 69 -4.88 1.70 -21.55
C MET A 69 -3.53 1.16 -22.01
N SER A 70 -2.47 1.68 -21.41
CA SER A 70 -1.12 1.13 -21.50
C SER A 70 -0.56 0.85 -20.10
N ALA A 71 0.28 -0.16 -19.97
CA ALA A 71 0.97 -0.48 -18.73
C ALA A 71 2.47 -0.29 -18.93
N CYS A 72 3.10 0.44 -18.00
CA CYS A 72 4.55 0.48 -17.85
C CYS A 72 4.95 -0.44 -16.70
N PHE A 73 5.54 -1.57 -17.04
CA PHE A 73 5.96 -2.62 -16.11
C PHE A 73 7.47 -2.56 -15.92
N ALA A 74 7.91 -2.36 -14.68
CA ALA A 74 9.31 -2.35 -14.29
C ALA A 74 9.63 -3.58 -13.44
N VAL A 75 10.69 -4.30 -13.77
CA VAL A 75 11.06 -5.54 -13.06
C VAL A 75 12.57 -5.73 -13.04
N ASN A 76 13.09 -6.31 -11.96
CA ASN A 76 14.50 -6.68 -11.86
C ASN A 76 14.89 -7.56 -13.06
N THR A 77 15.99 -7.23 -13.73
CA THR A 77 16.49 -8.00 -14.89
C THR A 77 16.71 -9.47 -14.55
N LEU A 78 17.04 -9.78 -13.29
CA LEU A 78 17.29 -11.12 -12.77
C LEU A 78 16.02 -11.84 -12.27
N ALA A 79 14.88 -11.17 -12.20
CA ALA A 79 13.64 -11.79 -11.74
C ALA A 79 13.18 -12.89 -12.70
N GLN A 80 12.65 -13.97 -12.12
CA GLN A 80 12.03 -15.05 -12.89
C GLN A 80 10.62 -14.66 -13.31
N GLY A 81 10.21 -15.04 -14.53
CA GLY A 81 8.84 -14.79 -15.00
C GLY A 81 8.57 -13.35 -15.47
N LYS A 82 9.62 -12.57 -15.75
CA LYS A 82 9.48 -11.30 -16.46
C LYS A 82 8.89 -11.50 -17.87
N PRO A 83 8.21 -10.49 -18.44
CA PRO A 83 7.68 -10.57 -19.79
C PRO A 83 8.74 -11.00 -20.81
N GLU A 84 8.36 -11.88 -21.73
CA GLU A 84 9.19 -12.25 -22.87
C GLU A 84 9.21 -11.14 -23.93
N GLY A 85 10.28 -11.06 -24.70
CA GLY A 85 10.41 -10.11 -25.81
C GLY A 85 11.30 -8.91 -25.51
N LYS A 86 11.19 -7.89 -26.38
CA LYS A 86 12.05 -6.71 -26.33
C LYS A 86 11.54 -5.74 -25.26
N ARG A 87 12.36 -5.52 -24.24
CA ARG A 87 12.24 -4.40 -23.29
C ARG A 87 12.38 -3.06 -24.00
N ASP A 88 11.68 -2.05 -23.50
CA ASP A 88 11.63 -0.72 -24.09
C ASP A 88 12.68 0.22 -23.49
N ASP A 89 13.13 -0.05 -22.25
CA ASP A 89 14.26 0.62 -21.59
C ASP A 89 14.99 -0.33 -20.60
N VAL A 90 16.18 0.08 -20.14
CA VAL A 90 16.88 -0.51 -18.99
C VAL A 90 17.34 0.63 -18.09
N VAL A 91 16.88 0.61 -16.85
CA VAL A 91 17.27 1.61 -15.85
C VAL A 91 18.27 0.99 -14.88
N ASP A 92 19.42 1.65 -14.73
CA ASP A 92 20.45 1.31 -13.76
C ASP A 92 20.21 2.10 -12.47
N LEU A 93 19.63 1.45 -11.46
CA LEU A 93 19.41 2.03 -10.14
C LEU A 93 20.69 1.91 -9.30
N GLN A 94 21.08 3.00 -8.63
CA GLN A 94 22.19 2.97 -7.66
C GLN A 94 21.76 2.34 -6.33
N GLU A 95 20.52 2.60 -5.93
CA GLU A 95 19.87 1.99 -4.79
C GLU A 95 18.68 1.20 -5.30
N GLY A 96 18.80 -0.14 -5.25
CA GLY A 96 17.74 -1.05 -5.67
C GLY A 96 16.46 -0.93 -4.84
N ASP A 97 15.44 -1.64 -5.29
CA ASP A 97 14.14 -1.73 -4.63
C ASP A 97 13.65 -3.17 -4.68
N SER A 98 13.31 -3.74 -3.53
CA SER A 98 12.97 -5.16 -3.46
C SER A 98 11.60 -5.46 -4.09
N ASN A 99 10.72 -4.47 -4.23
CA ASN A 99 9.43 -4.61 -4.92
C ASN A 99 9.62 -4.95 -6.42
N LEU A 100 10.74 -4.55 -7.00
CA LEU A 100 11.04 -4.83 -8.41
C LEU A 100 11.32 -6.32 -8.69
N ASP A 101 11.59 -7.14 -7.68
CA ASP A 101 11.69 -8.59 -7.88
C ASP A 101 10.34 -9.24 -8.21
N LEU A 102 9.27 -8.52 -7.94
CA LEU A 102 7.88 -8.89 -8.21
C LEU A 102 7.38 -8.25 -9.50
N GLY A 103 7.99 -7.12 -9.84
CA GLY A 103 7.48 -6.23 -10.86
C GLY A 103 6.51 -5.22 -10.27
N VAL A 104 6.62 -3.99 -10.75
CA VAL A 104 5.76 -2.88 -10.38
C VAL A 104 5.16 -2.27 -11.64
N THR A 105 3.85 -2.13 -11.64
CA THR A 105 3.09 -1.65 -12.79
C THR A 105 2.52 -0.28 -12.51
N VAL A 106 2.81 0.64 -13.42
CA VAL A 106 2.09 1.90 -13.53
C VAL A 106 1.19 1.82 -14.75
N TYR A 107 -0.07 2.25 -14.61
CA TYR A 107 -1.02 2.26 -15.71
C TYR A 107 -1.18 3.67 -16.27
N PHE A 108 -1.42 3.75 -17.56
CA PHE A 108 -1.81 4.96 -18.27
C PHE A 108 -3.19 4.73 -18.87
N ILE A 109 -4.20 5.43 -18.37
CA ILE A 109 -5.49 5.55 -19.06
C ILE A 109 -5.31 6.57 -20.17
N VAL A 110 -5.60 6.24 -21.42
CA VAL A 110 -5.26 7.04 -22.60
C VAL A 110 -6.50 7.42 -23.39
N ASP A 111 -6.67 8.73 -23.64
CA ASP A 111 -7.64 9.24 -24.61
C ASP A 111 -6.92 10.18 -25.61
N GLY A 112 -6.89 9.75 -26.88
CA GLY A 112 -6.18 10.44 -27.94
C GLY A 112 -4.69 10.61 -27.64
N LYS A 113 -4.27 11.84 -27.37
CA LYS A 113 -2.87 12.23 -27.06
C LYS A 113 -2.67 12.59 -25.59
N GLN A 114 -3.62 12.26 -24.73
CA GLN A 114 -3.60 12.59 -23.32
C GLN A 114 -3.71 11.33 -22.48
N ALA A 115 -3.13 11.34 -21.29
CA ALA A 115 -3.24 10.24 -20.35
C ALA A 115 -3.40 10.69 -18.91
N ILE A 116 -4.05 9.84 -18.11
CA ILE A 116 -3.95 9.83 -16.65
C ILE A 116 -3.01 8.69 -16.27
N MET A 117 -2.00 8.98 -15.45
CA MET A 117 -1.07 8.02 -14.91
C MET A 117 -1.58 7.55 -13.53
N TYR A 118 -1.58 6.24 -13.29
CA TYR A 118 -1.96 5.63 -12.02
C TYR A 118 -0.72 4.99 -11.39
N ASP A 119 -0.32 5.52 -10.24
CA ASP A 119 0.97 5.32 -9.55
C ASP A 119 2.21 5.85 -10.28
N THR A 120 3.37 5.83 -9.60
CA THR A 120 4.58 6.51 -10.07
C THR A 120 5.85 5.67 -10.09
N GLN A 121 5.80 4.35 -9.89
CA GLN A 121 6.99 3.48 -9.73
C GLN A 121 7.77 3.76 -8.41
N PRO A 122 8.63 2.83 -7.95
CA PRO A 122 9.37 2.99 -6.68
C PRO A 122 10.46 4.05 -6.73
N LYS A 123 10.96 4.39 -7.91
CA LYS A 123 12.13 5.27 -8.07
C LYS A 123 11.88 6.34 -9.13
N PRO A 124 12.37 7.57 -8.91
CA PRO A 124 12.27 8.67 -9.88
C PRO A 124 12.73 8.28 -11.29
N GLU A 125 13.82 7.52 -11.42
CA GLU A 125 14.41 7.13 -12.69
C GLU A 125 13.46 6.22 -13.51
N LEU A 126 12.71 5.35 -12.82
CA LEU A 126 11.72 4.47 -13.43
C LEU A 126 10.48 5.27 -13.86
N ALA A 127 10.01 6.18 -13.00
CA ALA A 127 8.92 7.09 -13.32
C ALA A 127 9.24 7.91 -14.58
N SER A 128 10.44 8.50 -14.63
CA SER A 128 10.93 9.25 -15.78
C SER A 128 11.05 8.38 -17.05
N SER A 129 11.46 7.11 -16.91
CA SER A 129 11.49 6.17 -18.04
C SER A 129 10.09 5.95 -18.62
N CYS A 130 9.10 5.65 -17.78
CA CYS A 130 7.71 5.46 -18.22
C CYS A 130 7.14 6.70 -18.92
N ILE A 131 7.32 7.90 -18.34
CA ILE A 131 6.86 9.16 -18.96
C ILE A 131 7.50 9.39 -20.32
N ARG A 132 8.83 9.26 -20.44
CA ARG A 132 9.53 9.46 -21.72
C ARG A 132 9.09 8.46 -22.78
N LEU A 133 8.73 7.24 -22.39
CA LEU A 133 8.20 6.25 -23.32
C LEU A 133 6.79 6.64 -23.82
N MET A 134 5.92 7.17 -22.95
CA MET A 134 4.61 7.73 -23.37
C MET A 134 4.78 8.95 -24.29
N GLU A 135 5.72 9.86 -23.98
CA GLU A 135 6.01 11.03 -24.80
C GLU A 135 6.54 10.66 -26.19
N LYS A 136 7.37 9.60 -26.29
CA LYS A 136 7.83 9.04 -27.58
C LYS A 136 6.67 8.51 -28.43
N GLN A 137 5.58 8.08 -27.80
CA GLN A 137 4.33 7.71 -28.47
C GLN A 137 3.41 8.92 -28.72
N ASN A 138 3.88 10.14 -28.46
CA ASN A 138 3.15 11.39 -28.58
C ASN A 138 1.89 11.43 -27.68
N VAL A 139 1.98 10.84 -26.49
CA VAL A 139 0.95 10.88 -25.44
C VAL A 139 1.48 11.70 -24.27
N GLN A 140 0.71 12.70 -23.83
CA GLN A 140 1.06 13.58 -22.71
C GLN A 140 0.26 13.22 -21.46
N VAL A 141 0.95 12.97 -20.35
CA VAL A 141 0.28 12.77 -19.05
C VAL A 141 -0.20 14.10 -18.50
N LYS A 142 -1.48 14.17 -18.12
CA LYS A 142 -2.15 15.38 -17.63
C LYS A 142 -2.41 15.37 -16.14
N GLN A 143 -2.56 14.18 -15.56
CA GLN A 143 -2.83 13.98 -14.15
C GLN A 143 -2.22 12.65 -13.70
N ILE A 144 -1.82 12.61 -12.44
CA ILE A 144 -1.40 11.41 -11.72
C ILE A 144 -2.45 11.13 -10.64
N VAL A 145 -2.83 9.87 -10.48
CA VAL A 145 -3.62 9.40 -9.35
C VAL A 145 -2.78 8.37 -8.60
N LEU A 146 -2.58 8.56 -7.30
CA LEU A 146 -1.89 7.60 -6.45
C LEU A 146 -2.89 6.59 -5.90
N SER A 147 -2.55 5.31 -5.97
CA SER A 147 -3.32 4.23 -5.37
C SER A 147 -3.28 4.33 -3.85
N HIS A 148 -2.09 4.46 -3.25
CA HIS A 148 -1.90 4.59 -1.80
C HIS A 148 -0.46 5.05 -1.47
N LYS A 149 -0.15 5.18 -0.18
CA LYS A 149 1.08 5.78 0.36
C LYS A 149 2.37 4.96 0.25
N HIS A 150 2.33 3.69 -0.16
CA HIS A 150 3.55 2.87 -0.20
C HIS A 150 4.56 3.40 -1.24
N GLY A 151 5.84 3.20 -0.93
CA GLY A 151 6.97 3.81 -1.62
C GLY A 151 7.11 3.39 -3.06
N ASP A 152 6.71 2.17 -3.40
CA ASP A 152 6.65 1.64 -4.74
C ASP A 152 5.58 2.27 -5.64
N HIS A 153 4.64 3.01 -5.04
CA HIS A 153 3.58 3.73 -5.74
C HIS A 153 3.86 5.23 -5.80
N VAL A 154 4.48 5.78 -4.75
CA VAL A 154 4.72 7.23 -4.59
C VAL A 154 6.17 7.66 -4.79
N GLY A 155 7.11 6.71 -4.87
CA GLY A 155 8.55 6.97 -4.89
C GLY A 155 9.01 7.74 -6.13
N GLY A 156 8.32 7.55 -7.25
CA GLY A 156 8.52 8.30 -8.47
C GLY A 156 8.19 9.78 -8.39
N LEU A 157 7.42 10.24 -7.39
CA LEU A 157 7.04 11.65 -7.23
C LEU A 157 8.22 12.62 -7.07
N ALA A 158 9.42 12.13 -6.71
CA ALA A 158 10.63 12.93 -6.71
C ALA A 158 11.25 13.16 -8.11
N SER A 159 10.69 12.54 -9.16
CA SER A 159 11.09 12.74 -10.55
C SER A 159 10.80 14.18 -11.02
N PRO A 160 11.80 14.91 -11.54
CA PRO A 160 11.59 16.24 -12.10
C PRO A 160 10.58 16.29 -13.25
N GLU A 161 10.48 15.22 -14.04
CA GLU A 161 9.52 15.10 -15.15
C GLU A 161 8.06 15.12 -14.67
N LEU A 162 7.78 14.79 -13.39
CA LEU A 162 6.44 14.81 -12.82
C LEU A 162 6.04 16.15 -12.18
N ASN A 163 6.97 17.09 -11.99
CA ASN A 163 6.76 18.32 -11.22
C ASN A 163 5.60 19.20 -11.71
N ASN A 164 5.32 19.16 -13.01
CA ASN A 164 4.29 20.00 -13.64
C ASN A 164 2.96 19.25 -13.88
N ILE A 165 2.86 18.00 -13.44
CA ILE A 165 1.65 17.19 -13.57
C ILE A 165 0.87 17.26 -12.26
N LYS A 166 -0.45 17.45 -12.30
CA LYS A 166 -1.28 17.45 -11.09
C LYS A 166 -1.35 16.05 -10.48
N VAL A 167 -1.21 15.95 -9.16
CA VAL A 167 -1.28 14.70 -8.39
C VAL A 167 -2.53 14.72 -7.53
N LEU A 168 -3.36 13.69 -7.68
CA LEU A 168 -4.51 13.39 -6.85
C LEU A 168 -4.22 12.17 -5.97
N ALA A 169 -4.62 12.22 -4.70
CA ALA A 169 -4.60 11.08 -3.80
C ALA A 169 -5.71 11.18 -2.74
N GLN A 170 -5.85 10.16 -1.90
CA GLN A 170 -6.66 10.24 -0.69
C GLN A 170 -6.10 11.33 0.26
N VAL A 171 -6.96 11.94 1.08
CA VAL A 171 -6.55 12.94 2.08
C VAL A 171 -5.52 12.37 3.06
N ASN A 172 -5.70 11.14 3.55
CA ASN A 172 -4.74 10.52 4.46
C ASN A 172 -3.43 10.12 3.77
N THR A 173 -3.43 9.74 2.47
CA THR A 173 -2.18 9.60 1.69
C THR A 173 -1.35 10.89 1.72
N LYS A 174 -2.01 12.05 1.54
CA LYS A 174 -1.33 13.35 1.57
C LYS A 174 -0.74 13.65 2.95
N ASP A 175 -1.52 13.42 4.01
CA ASP A 175 -1.08 13.65 5.38
C ASP A 175 0.13 12.77 5.74
N ASP A 176 0.10 11.49 5.35
CA ASP A 176 1.20 10.55 5.57
C ASP A 176 2.46 10.95 4.79
N LEU A 177 2.34 11.44 3.56
CA LEU A 177 3.47 11.96 2.78
C LEU A 177 4.05 13.25 3.37
N VAL A 178 3.21 14.13 3.95
CA VAL A 178 3.67 15.31 4.68
C VAL A 178 4.49 14.87 5.90
N ALA A 179 3.97 13.94 6.71
CA ALA A 179 4.64 13.42 7.90
C ALA A 179 5.96 12.70 7.55
N ALA A 180 5.96 11.88 6.49
CA ALA A 180 7.15 11.21 5.99
C ALA A 180 8.24 12.21 5.57
N ASN A 181 7.84 13.27 4.87
CA ASN A 181 8.75 14.34 4.47
C ASN A 181 9.33 15.11 5.66
N GLU A 182 8.54 15.38 6.70
CA GLU A 182 9.04 15.98 7.94
C GLU A 182 10.05 15.08 8.65
N ALA A 183 9.77 13.77 8.71
CA ALA A 183 10.67 12.78 9.29
C ALA A 183 11.98 12.66 8.49
N ALA A 184 11.90 12.67 7.17
CA ALA A 184 13.07 12.64 6.28
C ALA A 184 13.95 13.88 6.48
N ARG A 185 13.36 15.09 6.53
CA ARG A 185 14.10 16.34 6.78
C ARG A 185 14.85 16.33 8.11
N LYS A 186 14.24 15.80 9.17
CA LYS A 186 14.90 15.66 10.49
C LYS A 186 16.14 14.76 10.44
N LYS A 187 16.23 13.85 9.47
CA LYS A 187 17.34 12.92 9.25
C LYS A 187 18.27 13.32 8.10
N GLY A 188 18.04 14.48 7.46
CA GLY A 188 18.80 14.91 6.28
C GLY A 188 18.54 14.08 5.02
N GLY A 189 17.41 13.37 4.95
CA GLY A 189 16.99 12.56 3.81
C GLY A 189 16.28 13.36 2.71
N THR A 190 16.04 12.70 1.58
CA THR A 190 15.28 13.25 0.44
C THR A 190 13.78 13.26 0.74
N THR A 191 13.05 14.20 0.12
CA THR A 191 11.60 14.34 0.27
C THR A 191 10.90 14.16 -1.07
N ASN A 192 9.71 13.55 -1.05
CA ASN A 192 8.85 13.47 -2.22
C ASN A 192 7.93 14.68 -2.31
N ARG A 193 7.43 14.97 -3.51
CA ARG A 193 6.30 15.88 -3.68
C ARG A 193 5.06 15.31 -2.99
N VAL A 194 4.22 16.20 -2.46
CA VAL A 194 2.92 15.83 -1.88
C VAL A 194 1.77 16.09 -2.88
N PRO A 195 0.64 15.36 -2.78
CA PRO A 195 -0.51 15.55 -3.66
C PRO A 195 -1.02 17.00 -3.69
N ASP A 196 -1.34 17.50 -4.89
CA ASP A 196 -1.90 18.84 -5.08
C ASP A 196 -3.39 18.88 -4.74
N GLU A 197 -4.09 17.79 -5.09
CA GLU A 197 -5.52 17.62 -4.88
C GLU A 197 -5.77 16.37 -4.04
N THR A 198 -6.84 16.39 -3.26
CA THR A 198 -7.28 15.24 -2.47
C THR A 198 -8.75 14.91 -2.72
N TYR A 199 -9.14 13.70 -2.32
CA TYR A 199 -10.54 13.27 -2.21
C TYR A 199 -10.69 12.41 -0.94
N THR A 200 -11.93 12.10 -0.55
CA THR A 200 -12.24 11.25 0.62
C THR A 200 -12.84 9.92 0.19
N ASP A 201 -14.09 9.92 -0.26
CA ASP A 201 -14.82 8.68 -0.56
C ASP A 201 -14.82 8.37 -2.06
N PHE A 202 -15.06 9.40 -2.87
CA PHE A 202 -15.23 9.28 -4.31
C PHE A 202 -14.83 10.56 -5.03
N LYS A 203 -14.30 10.43 -6.25
CA LYS A 203 -14.09 11.53 -7.19
C LYS A 203 -14.16 11.05 -8.64
N THR A 204 -14.99 11.69 -9.45
CA THR A 204 -14.98 11.50 -10.91
C THR A 204 -13.86 12.32 -11.54
N LEU A 205 -13.16 11.72 -12.49
CA LEU A 205 -12.18 12.36 -13.36
C LEU A 205 -12.69 12.35 -14.80
N SER A 206 -12.24 13.32 -15.60
CA SER A 206 -12.58 13.39 -17.02
C SER A 206 -11.30 13.33 -17.85
N LEU A 207 -11.25 12.38 -18.77
CA LEU A 207 -10.21 12.28 -19.79
C LEU A 207 -10.87 12.00 -21.13
N GLY A 208 -11.17 13.07 -21.87
CA GLY A 208 -11.96 13.03 -23.10
C GLY A 208 -13.32 12.36 -22.86
N GLU A 209 -13.60 11.26 -23.54
CA GLU A 209 -14.85 10.49 -23.42
C GLU A 209 -14.76 9.33 -22.41
N THR A 210 -13.60 9.14 -21.77
CA THR A 210 -13.40 8.07 -20.79
C THR A 210 -14.04 8.45 -19.45
N ASP A 211 -14.95 7.62 -18.96
CA ASP A 211 -15.52 7.73 -17.61
C ASP A 211 -14.59 7.08 -16.59
N ILE A 212 -14.14 7.85 -15.60
CA ILE A 212 -13.17 7.43 -14.61
C ILE A 212 -13.66 7.84 -13.23
N ASN A 213 -13.87 6.86 -12.37
CA ASN A 213 -14.37 7.04 -11.02
C ASN A 213 -13.34 6.51 -10.02
N VAL A 214 -12.75 7.43 -9.26
CA VAL A 214 -11.84 7.12 -8.15
C VAL A 214 -12.67 6.85 -6.91
N VAL A 215 -12.44 5.71 -6.25
CA VAL A 215 -13.18 5.25 -5.07
C VAL A 215 -12.19 4.81 -4.00
N ASN A 216 -12.45 5.14 -2.74
CA ASN A 216 -11.67 4.64 -1.61
C ASN A 216 -12.00 3.16 -1.31
N PHE A 217 -10.98 2.30 -1.29
CA PHE A 217 -11.14 0.85 -1.08
C PHE A 217 -10.92 0.42 0.38
N ASP A 218 -10.07 1.12 1.14
CA ASP A 218 -9.75 0.82 2.55
C ASP A 218 -9.50 -0.68 2.84
N ALA A 219 -8.83 -1.43 1.95
CA ALA A 219 -8.52 -2.85 2.21
C ALA A 219 -7.04 -3.05 2.53
N HIS A 220 -6.14 -2.85 1.57
CA HIS A 220 -4.69 -3.04 1.78
C HIS A 220 -4.10 -2.07 2.81
N THR A 221 -4.42 -0.79 2.63
CA THR A 221 -4.14 0.28 3.59
C THR A 221 -5.43 1.08 3.82
N ASP A 222 -5.38 2.10 4.67
CA ASP A 222 -6.55 2.96 4.97
C ASP A 222 -6.76 4.07 3.93
N ASP A 223 -5.85 4.16 2.96
CA ASP A 223 -5.77 5.23 1.97
C ASP A 223 -5.86 4.73 0.51
N GLY A 224 -6.30 3.48 0.33
CA GLY A 224 -6.42 2.81 -0.95
C GLY A 224 -7.38 3.48 -1.93
N SER A 225 -6.95 3.67 -3.17
CA SER A 225 -7.69 4.37 -4.23
C SER A 225 -7.83 3.48 -5.47
N GLY A 226 -9.01 2.90 -5.69
CA GLY A 226 -9.31 2.14 -6.90
C GLY A 226 -9.92 3.03 -8.01
N LEU A 227 -9.61 2.74 -9.28
CA LEU A 227 -10.19 3.46 -10.44
C LEU A 227 -11.10 2.54 -11.23
N PHE A 228 -12.40 2.83 -11.23
CA PHE A 228 -13.38 2.24 -12.14
C PHE A 228 -13.33 3.00 -13.46
N ILE A 229 -13.11 2.28 -14.57
CA ILE A 229 -12.96 2.87 -15.90
C ILE A 229 -13.99 2.26 -16.85
N ASN A 230 -14.88 3.09 -17.40
CA ASN A 230 -15.94 2.72 -18.35
C ASN A 230 -16.83 1.53 -17.93
N ASN A 231 -16.87 1.17 -16.64
CA ASN A 231 -17.45 -0.08 -16.13
C ASN A 231 -16.91 -1.36 -16.80
N ASP A 232 -15.69 -1.31 -17.34
CA ASP A 232 -15.02 -2.45 -17.99
C ASP A 232 -13.90 -3.02 -17.12
N VAL A 233 -13.18 -2.14 -16.42
CA VAL A 233 -11.96 -2.48 -15.67
C VAL A 233 -11.86 -1.68 -14.38
N VAL A 234 -11.26 -2.30 -13.36
CA VAL A 234 -10.84 -1.61 -12.13
C VAL A 234 -9.32 -1.69 -11.97
N LEU A 235 -8.67 -0.54 -11.81
CA LEU A 235 -7.29 -0.49 -11.32
C LEU A 235 -7.29 -0.61 -9.80
N MET A 236 -6.54 -1.58 -9.27
CA MET A 236 -6.66 -2.02 -7.88
C MET A 236 -5.50 -1.57 -7.00
N GLY A 237 -4.39 -1.05 -7.54
CA GLY A 237 -3.18 -0.86 -6.75
C GLY A 237 -2.79 -2.19 -6.08
N ASP A 238 -2.64 -2.17 -4.76
CA ASP A 238 -2.35 -3.36 -3.93
C ASP A 238 -3.59 -3.98 -3.27
N GLU A 239 -4.79 -3.46 -3.54
CA GLU A 239 -6.03 -3.99 -2.93
C GLU A 239 -6.22 -5.48 -3.30
N CYS A 240 -5.73 -5.88 -4.48
CA CYS A 240 -5.51 -7.26 -4.86
C CYS A 240 -4.13 -7.39 -5.50
N GLU A 241 -3.44 -8.49 -5.23
CA GLU A 241 -2.05 -8.74 -5.63
C GLU A 241 -1.88 -10.19 -6.11
N ASP A 242 -1.20 -10.38 -7.23
CA ASP A 242 -0.92 -11.70 -7.82
C ASP A 242 0.20 -12.43 -7.06
N ASN A 243 -0.02 -13.51 -6.29
CA ASN A 243 -1.28 -14.20 -6.00
C ASN A 243 -1.62 -14.27 -4.50
N ILE A 244 -0.72 -13.82 -3.62
CA ILE A 244 -0.93 -13.81 -2.17
C ILE A 244 -0.86 -12.35 -1.74
N PRO A 245 -1.85 -11.80 -1.03
CA PRO A 245 -1.80 -10.41 -0.58
C PRO A 245 -0.74 -10.23 0.52
N PHE A 246 -0.08 -9.07 0.53
CA PHE A 246 0.73 -8.67 1.68
C PHE A 246 -0.18 -8.11 2.78
N ILE A 247 0.02 -8.56 4.02
CA ILE A 247 -0.72 -8.04 5.18
C ILE A 247 0.10 -6.91 5.76
N ALA A 248 -0.15 -5.71 5.22
CA ALA A 248 0.54 -4.48 5.56
C ALA A 248 0.26 -4.02 6.99
N ASP A 249 -0.93 -4.27 7.51
CA ASP A 249 -1.31 -3.94 8.87
C ASP A 249 -2.02 -5.13 9.53
N ALA A 250 -1.24 -5.90 10.30
CA ALA A 250 -1.72 -7.10 10.98
C ALA A 250 -2.87 -6.82 11.95
N GLU A 251 -2.92 -5.62 12.55
CA GLU A 251 -4.00 -5.24 13.48
C GLU A 251 -5.31 -4.98 12.73
N ARG A 252 -5.23 -4.58 11.46
CA ARG A 252 -6.37 -4.30 10.58
C ARG A 252 -6.82 -5.46 9.71
N VAL A 253 -6.20 -6.64 9.80
CA VAL A 253 -6.47 -7.78 8.90
C VAL A 253 -7.97 -8.16 8.81
N GLN A 254 -8.73 -8.03 9.89
CA GLN A 254 -10.18 -8.29 9.86
C GLN A 254 -10.94 -7.24 9.06
N THR A 255 -10.58 -5.96 9.23
CA THR A 255 -11.13 -4.84 8.46
C THR A 255 -10.73 -4.94 7.00
N GLN A 256 -9.46 -5.23 6.70
CA GLN A 256 -8.96 -5.49 5.34
C GLN A 256 -9.81 -6.56 4.64
N LYS A 257 -10.06 -7.69 5.31
CA LYS A 257 -10.90 -8.76 4.76
C LYS A 257 -12.33 -8.28 4.46
N GLN A 258 -12.98 -7.61 5.41
CA GLN A 258 -14.36 -7.12 5.27
C GLN A 258 -14.49 -6.09 4.14
N ASN A 259 -13.55 -5.15 4.07
CA ASN A 259 -13.53 -4.10 3.07
C ASN A 259 -13.22 -4.66 1.68
N LEU A 260 -12.30 -5.63 1.57
CA LEU A 260 -12.05 -6.33 0.30
C LEU A 260 -13.29 -7.11 -0.17
N GLU A 261 -13.98 -7.82 0.73
CA GLU A 261 -15.24 -8.51 0.42
C GLU A 261 -16.30 -7.52 -0.10
N GLN A 262 -16.45 -6.37 0.54
CA GLN A 262 -17.35 -5.32 0.06
C GLN A 262 -16.99 -4.85 -1.35
N ARG A 263 -15.70 -4.56 -1.62
CA ARG A 263 -15.28 -4.09 -2.95
C ARG A 263 -15.48 -5.16 -4.02
N ILE A 264 -15.21 -6.43 -3.72
CA ILE A 264 -15.51 -7.55 -4.63
C ILE A 264 -16.99 -7.56 -5.00
N ASN A 265 -17.88 -7.44 -4.01
CA ASN A 265 -19.32 -7.44 -4.23
C ASN A 265 -19.78 -6.24 -5.09
N GLU A 266 -19.21 -5.05 -4.86
CA GLU A 266 -19.52 -3.85 -5.66
C GLU A 266 -19.04 -3.95 -7.11
N ILE A 267 -17.84 -4.50 -7.33
CA ILE A 267 -17.28 -4.73 -8.67
C ILE A 267 -18.14 -5.78 -9.41
N GLU A 268 -18.50 -6.86 -8.74
CA GLU A 268 -19.34 -7.93 -9.30
C GLU A 268 -20.76 -7.42 -9.63
N ALA A 269 -21.35 -6.59 -8.76
CA ALA A 269 -22.66 -5.99 -8.99
C ALA A 269 -22.71 -5.06 -10.21
N GLN A 270 -21.58 -4.44 -10.57
CA GLN A 270 -21.43 -3.63 -11.78
C GLN A 270 -21.15 -4.47 -13.03
N GLY A 271 -20.99 -5.80 -12.89
CA GLY A 271 -20.70 -6.72 -13.99
C GLY A 271 -19.26 -6.64 -14.50
N ILE A 272 -18.38 -5.95 -13.77
CA ILE A 272 -16.96 -5.79 -14.12
C ILE A 272 -16.24 -7.10 -13.85
N LYS A 273 -15.47 -7.56 -14.84
CA LYS A 273 -14.74 -8.84 -14.76
C LYS A 273 -13.24 -8.66 -14.68
N THR A 274 -12.73 -7.54 -15.17
CA THR A 274 -11.30 -7.30 -15.31
C THR A 274 -10.79 -6.40 -14.20
N ILE A 275 -9.74 -6.84 -13.52
CA ILE A 275 -9.07 -6.08 -12.47
C ILE A 275 -7.56 -6.06 -12.74
N CYS A 276 -6.93 -4.92 -12.53
CA CYS A 276 -5.52 -4.68 -12.83
C CYS A 276 -4.78 -4.27 -11.55
N PRO A 277 -3.98 -5.18 -10.95
CA PRO A 277 -3.18 -4.89 -9.76
C PRO A 277 -1.88 -4.15 -10.13
N ALA A 278 -1.25 -3.50 -9.16
CA ALA A 278 0.08 -2.91 -9.33
C ALA A 278 1.18 -3.98 -9.40
N HIS A 279 1.03 -5.07 -8.63
CA HIS A 279 1.97 -6.19 -8.61
C HIS A 279 1.38 -7.44 -9.24
N GLY A 280 2.20 -8.06 -10.10
CA GLY A 280 1.89 -9.36 -10.66
C GLY A 280 2.62 -9.67 -11.95
N ASN A 281 2.25 -10.79 -12.55
CA ASN A 281 2.83 -11.22 -13.81
C ASN A 281 2.62 -10.20 -14.93
N GLY A 282 3.70 -9.56 -15.38
CA GLY A 282 3.64 -8.59 -16.46
C GLY A 282 3.04 -9.13 -17.77
N ALA A 283 3.22 -10.41 -18.10
CA ALA A 283 2.62 -10.99 -19.30
C ALA A 283 1.09 -11.16 -19.17
N THR A 284 0.59 -11.50 -17.98
CA THR A 284 -0.85 -11.51 -17.68
C THR A 284 -1.42 -10.10 -17.72
N ILE A 285 -0.71 -9.13 -17.10
CA ILE A 285 -1.07 -7.71 -17.15
C ILE A 285 -1.23 -7.24 -18.61
N PHE A 286 -0.22 -7.45 -19.46
CA PHE A 286 -0.30 -7.03 -20.87
C PHE A 286 -1.40 -7.75 -21.66
N ASN A 287 -1.76 -8.98 -21.31
CA ASN A 287 -2.81 -9.77 -21.97
C ASN A 287 -4.23 -9.52 -21.42
N GLY A 288 -4.43 -8.39 -20.74
CA GLY A 288 -5.74 -7.95 -20.23
C GLY A 288 -5.96 -8.14 -18.76
N CYS A 289 -4.88 -8.03 -17.97
CA CYS A 289 -4.92 -8.13 -16.52
C CYS A 289 -5.57 -9.43 -16.01
N PHE A 290 -6.13 -9.39 -14.81
CA PHE A 290 -6.68 -10.53 -14.09
C PHE A 290 -8.20 -10.48 -14.08
N THR A 291 -8.82 -11.62 -13.79
CA THR A 291 -10.25 -11.64 -13.46
C THR A 291 -10.46 -11.27 -12.00
N LEU A 292 -11.71 -10.93 -11.65
CA LEU A 292 -12.13 -10.74 -10.25
C LEU A 292 -11.83 -11.95 -9.35
N ASP A 293 -11.58 -13.14 -9.92
CA ASP A 293 -11.17 -14.33 -9.17
C ASP A 293 -9.84 -14.14 -8.43
N LEU A 294 -8.95 -13.24 -8.88
CA LEU A 294 -7.74 -12.92 -8.14
C LEU A 294 -8.09 -12.30 -6.78
N CYS A 295 -9.00 -11.32 -6.74
CA CYS A 295 -9.44 -10.73 -5.49
C CYS A 295 -10.16 -11.74 -4.59
N LYS A 296 -10.97 -12.63 -5.17
CA LYS A 296 -11.64 -13.71 -4.42
C LYS A 296 -10.63 -14.71 -3.83
N SER A 297 -9.55 -15.01 -4.55
CA SER A 297 -8.41 -15.80 -4.04
C SER A 297 -7.74 -15.09 -2.86
N ASN A 298 -7.45 -13.79 -2.99
CA ASN A 298 -6.84 -13.01 -1.91
C ASN A 298 -7.74 -12.94 -0.66
N LEU A 299 -9.05 -12.78 -0.84
CA LEU A 299 -10.02 -12.83 0.24
C LEU A 299 -9.99 -14.19 0.96
N ALA A 300 -10.01 -15.31 0.22
CA ALA A 300 -9.93 -16.66 0.80
C ALA A 300 -8.60 -16.92 1.53
N TYR A 301 -7.50 -16.35 1.05
CA TYR A 301 -6.23 -16.37 1.78
C TYR A 301 -6.32 -15.59 3.10
N LEU A 302 -6.88 -14.37 3.11
CA LEU A 302 -7.09 -13.59 4.33
C LEU A 302 -8.03 -14.30 5.31
N GLU A 303 -9.07 -14.97 4.82
CA GLU A 303 -9.93 -15.85 5.63
C GLU A 303 -9.13 -16.96 6.30
N THR A 304 -8.28 -17.66 5.55
CA THR A 304 -7.40 -18.71 6.08
C THR A 304 -6.47 -18.15 7.17
N MET A 305 -5.81 -17.02 6.89
CA MET A 305 -4.89 -16.39 7.84
C MET A 305 -5.59 -15.89 9.11
N THR A 306 -6.86 -15.48 9.01
CA THR A 306 -7.62 -14.94 10.15
C THR A 306 -8.35 -15.99 10.97
N THR A 307 -8.67 -17.16 10.40
CA THR A 307 -9.46 -18.21 11.06
C THR A 307 -8.62 -19.43 11.44
N GLU A 308 -7.56 -19.71 10.69
CA GLU A 308 -6.72 -20.89 10.86
C GLU A 308 -5.24 -20.55 11.05
N LEU A 309 -4.91 -19.38 11.63
CA LEU A 309 -3.53 -18.87 11.72
C LEU A 309 -2.52 -19.92 12.23
N GLN A 310 -2.87 -20.63 13.30
CA GLN A 310 -1.99 -21.65 13.89
C GLN A 310 -1.67 -22.78 12.89
N ASN A 311 -2.68 -23.25 12.15
CA ASN A 311 -2.49 -24.25 11.12
C ASN A 311 -1.67 -23.64 9.97
N ALA A 312 -2.07 -22.46 9.48
CA ALA A 312 -1.40 -21.79 8.37
C ALA A 312 0.09 -21.53 8.63
N CYS A 313 0.46 -21.30 9.88
CA CYS A 313 1.81 -20.90 10.30
C CYS A 313 2.53 -21.95 11.17
N ASP A 314 2.10 -23.22 11.16
CA ASP A 314 2.67 -24.32 11.98
C ASP A 314 4.16 -24.58 11.74
N PHE A 315 4.69 -24.15 10.58
CA PHE A 315 6.12 -24.19 10.28
C PHE A 315 6.96 -23.26 11.16
N LEU A 316 6.36 -22.28 11.83
CA LEU A 316 7.04 -21.44 12.81
C LEU A 316 7.41 -22.21 14.10
N GLU A 317 6.81 -23.39 14.33
CA GLU A 317 6.94 -24.11 15.61
C GLU A 317 8.15 -25.09 15.71
N ARG A 318 8.98 -25.30 14.66
CA ARG A 318 10.08 -26.31 14.67
C ARG A 318 11.28 -25.87 13.81
N ASP A 319 12.56 -26.00 14.23
CA ASP A 319 13.24 -27.21 14.72
C ASP A 319 13.95 -27.09 16.08
N SER A 320 14.31 -28.25 16.66
CA SER A 320 15.12 -28.38 17.90
C SER A 320 16.63 -28.17 17.66
N ASN A 321 17.04 -27.85 16.44
CA ASN A 321 18.43 -27.82 15.96
C ASN A 321 18.91 -26.43 15.53
N GLY A 322 18.11 -25.38 15.74
CA GLY A 322 18.48 -24.00 15.43
C GLY A 322 18.65 -23.72 13.93
N GLY A 323 18.01 -24.49 13.05
CA GLY A 323 18.15 -24.36 11.60
C GLY A 323 17.42 -23.14 11.02
N SER A 324 18.17 -22.22 10.40
CA SER A 324 17.64 -21.05 9.70
C SER A 324 17.18 -21.38 8.26
N ILE A 325 16.02 -22.00 8.08
CA ILE A 325 15.34 -22.05 6.76
C ILE A 325 13.80 -21.97 6.94
N GLN A 326 13.29 -20.79 7.26
CA GLN A 326 11.84 -20.55 7.43
C GLN A 326 11.11 -20.34 6.07
N GLU A 327 11.76 -19.71 5.08
CA GLU A 327 11.13 -19.39 3.78
C GLU A 327 10.78 -20.66 2.98
N GLY A 328 11.66 -21.67 2.96
CA GLY A 328 11.38 -22.94 2.28
C GLY A 328 10.26 -23.75 2.92
N GLN A 329 10.12 -23.67 4.25
CA GLN A 329 9.02 -24.31 4.97
C GLN A 329 7.71 -23.55 4.77
N ALA A 330 7.74 -22.21 4.81
CA ALA A 330 6.61 -21.36 4.48
C ALA A 330 6.12 -21.60 3.05
N LEU A 331 7.03 -21.68 2.08
CA LEU A 331 6.71 -22.02 0.69
C LEU A 331 6.01 -23.38 0.59
N LYS A 332 6.54 -24.40 1.28
CA LYS A 332 5.95 -25.74 1.29
C LYS A 332 4.56 -25.73 1.92
N LYS A 333 4.37 -25.00 3.02
CA LYS A 333 3.07 -24.87 3.68
C LYS A 333 2.06 -24.14 2.78
N LEU A 334 2.47 -23.02 2.19
CA LEU A 334 1.65 -22.24 1.27
C LEU A 334 1.19 -23.08 0.08
N LYS A 335 2.06 -23.93 -0.48
CA LYS A 335 1.69 -24.88 -1.54
C LYS A 335 0.62 -25.88 -1.14
N LEU A 336 0.59 -26.29 0.14
CA LEU A 336 -0.45 -27.18 0.66
C LEU A 336 -1.79 -26.45 0.85
N LEU A 337 -1.74 -25.17 1.22
CA LEU A 337 -2.94 -24.34 1.40
C LEU A 337 -3.52 -23.84 0.07
N ALA A 338 -2.70 -23.76 -1.00
CA ALA A 338 -3.07 -23.18 -2.30
C ALA A 338 -4.44 -23.57 -2.85
N PRO A 339 -4.85 -24.86 -2.84
CA PRO A 339 -6.17 -25.25 -3.33
C PRO A 339 -7.34 -24.59 -2.58
N GLY A 340 -7.15 -24.24 -1.30
CA GLY A 340 -8.16 -23.60 -0.45
C GLY A 340 -8.52 -22.17 -0.87
N PHE A 341 -7.63 -21.50 -1.60
CA PHE A 341 -7.86 -20.18 -2.17
C PHE A 341 -7.80 -20.19 -3.71
N ASN A 342 -8.28 -21.29 -4.31
CA ASN A 342 -8.41 -21.45 -5.77
C ASN A 342 -7.09 -21.28 -6.56
N MET A 343 -5.99 -21.66 -5.94
CA MET A 343 -4.68 -21.65 -6.57
C MET A 343 -4.11 -23.05 -6.72
N ARG A 344 -3.30 -23.24 -7.76
CA ARG A 344 -2.58 -24.50 -7.94
C ARG A 344 -1.23 -24.42 -7.24
N PRO A 345 -0.76 -25.49 -6.58
CA PRO A 345 0.54 -25.50 -5.91
C PRO A 345 1.72 -25.16 -6.83
N GLU A 346 1.62 -25.47 -8.12
CA GLU A 346 2.61 -25.14 -9.14
C GLU A 346 2.70 -23.64 -9.48
N ASP A 347 1.63 -22.88 -9.22
CA ASP A 347 1.62 -21.43 -9.41
C ASP A 347 2.35 -20.71 -8.26
N ILE A 348 2.59 -21.40 -7.14
CA ILE A 348 3.26 -20.84 -5.98
C ILE A 348 4.78 -20.82 -6.16
N ARG A 349 5.34 -19.61 -6.33
CA ARG A 349 6.79 -19.32 -6.42
C ARG A 349 7.42 -19.03 -5.06
N GLU A 350 8.75 -19.05 -5.01
CA GLU A 350 9.54 -18.79 -3.80
C GLU A 350 9.23 -17.43 -3.16
N ALA A 351 9.04 -16.38 -3.97
CA ALA A 351 8.69 -15.04 -3.48
C ALA A 351 7.42 -15.03 -2.62
N TYR A 352 6.41 -15.82 -2.98
CA TYR A 352 5.18 -15.93 -2.20
C TYR A 352 5.38 -16.66 -0.87
N GLY A 353 6.33 -17.61 -0.80
CA GLY A 353 6.73 -18.22 0.46
C GLY A 353 7.29 -17.18 1.44
N GLY A 354 8.06 -16.21 0.94
CA GLY A 354 8.55 -15.08 1.73
C GLY A 354 7.43 -14.15 2.20
N ALA A 355 6.45 -13.84 1.35
CA ALA A 355 5.28 -13.05 1.74
C ALA A 355 4.42 -13.77 2.78
N HIS A 356 4.16 -15.07 2.60
CA HIS A 356 3.44 -15.89 3.56
C HIS A 356 4.17 -15.99 4.91
N LEU A 357 5.50 -16.14 4.91
CA LEU A 357 6.31 -16.08 6.12
C LEU A 357 6.13 -14.72 6.83
N SER A 358 6.22 -13.62 6.09
CA SER A 358 6.05 -12.27 6.63
C SER A 358 4.67 -12.08 7.25
N ASN A 359 3.61 -12.50 6.55
CA ASN A 359 2.23 -12.46 7.01
C ASN A 359 2.03 -13.31 8.29
N CYS A 360 2.63 -14.50 8.34
CA CYS A 360 2.59 -15.36 9.52
C CYS A 360 3.27 -14.71 10.74
N LEU A 361 4.45 -14.11 10.54
CA LEU A 361 5.18 -13.45 11.61
C LEU A 361 4.41 -12.23 12.15
N SER A 362 3.92 -11.36 11.26
CA SER A 362 3.20 -10.14 11.65
C SER A 362 1.90 -10.45 12.40
N LEU A 363 1.12 -11.42 11.92
CA LEU A 363 -0.13 -11.82 12.57
C LEU A 363 0.09 -12.56 13.90
N SER A 364 1.10 -13.43 13.97
CA SER A 364 1.42 -14.15 15.22
C SER A 364 1.79 -13.17 16.33
N GLU A 365 2.59 -12.14 15.99
CA GLU A 365 2.96 -11.10 16.93
C GLU A 365 1.76 -10.24 17.36
N ALA A 366 0.91 -9.81 16.41
CA ALA A 366 -0.30 -9.05 16.71
C ALA A 366 -1.29 -9.82 17.61
N GLN A 367 -1.38 -11.15 17.48
CA GLN A 367 -2.23 -11.99 18.33
C GLN A 367 -1.61 -12.32 19.70
N GLY A 368 -0.44 -11.78 20.04
CA GLY A 368 0.25 -12.05 21.30
C GLY A 368 0.76 -13.49 21.40
N GLN A 369 0.81 -14.23 20.29
CA GLN A 369 1.51 -15.49 20.23
C GLN A 369 3.02 -15.19 20.14
N PRO A 370 3.87 -15.75 21.02
CA PRO A 370 5.28 -15.49 20.92
C PRO A 370 5.81 -16.14 19.63
N ALA A 371 6.02 -15.35 18.58
CA ALA A 371 6.92 -15.68 17.49
C ALA A 371 8.31 -15.84 18.12
N ARG A 372 8.66 -17.06 18.55
CA ARG A 372 9.91 -17.34 19.25
C ARG A 372 11.08 -17.32 18.27
N GLN A 373 11.48 -16.13 17.82
CA GLN A 373 12.84 -15.90 17.34
C GLN A 373 13.80 -16.02 18.53
N LYS A 374 14.44 -17.17 18.67
CA LYS A 374 15.70 -17.30 19.41
C LYS A 374 16.72 -18.00 18.53
N GLY A 375 17.68 -17.22 18.01
CA GLY A 375 18.91 -17.78 17.44
C GLY A 375 19.67 -16.83 16.52
N GLY A 376 20.43 -15.90 17.09
CA GLY A 376 21.36 -15.06 16.32
C GLY A 376 21.89 -13.82 17.05
N GLY A 377 22.24 -13.94 18.35
CA GLY A 377 22.77 -12.82 19.13
C GLY A 377 22.53 -12.98 20.63
N GLN A 378 23.17 -13.96 21.27
CA GLN A 378 23.30 -13.94 22.73
C GLN A 378 24.25 -12.80 23.11
N ASN A 379 23.67 -11.64 23.44
CA ASN A 379 24.00 -10.77 24.58
C ASN A 379 23.28 -9.42 24.39
N GLY A 380 22.07 -9.27 24.97
CA GLY A 380 21.42 -7.95 25.02
C GLY A 380 19.95 -7.91 25.46
N GLY A 381 19.16 -8.97 25.25
CA GLY A 381 17.70 -8.86 25.36
C GLY A 381 17.03 -9.36 26.65
N GLN A 382 17.64 -10.28 27.41
CA GLN A 382 16.91 -10.98 28.48
C GLN A 382 17.02 -10.36 29.89
N ASN A 383 17.73 -9.24 30.06
CA ASN A 383 17.77 -8.51 31.34
C ASN A 383 16.96 -7.20 31.35
N GLY A 384 16.31 -6.83 30.23
CA GLY A 384 15.59 -5.53 30.11
C GLY A 384 14.11 -5.56 30.47
N GLY A 385 13.40 -6.68 30.22
CA GLY A 385 11.93 -6.71 30.33
C GLY A 385 11.39 -6.94 31.74
N GLN A 386 11.98 -7.87 32.50
CA GLN A 386 11.47 -8.21 33.84
C GLN A 386 11.96 -7.24 34.93
N ASN A 387 13.13 -6.62 34.76
CA ASN A 387 13.61 -5.58 35.69
C ASN A 387 13.12 -4.16 35.32
N GLY A 388 12.67 -3.93 34.08
CA GLY A 388 12.15 -2.63 33.64
C GLY A 388 10.70 -2.36 34.08
N GLY A 389 9.85 -3.38 34.09
CA GLY A 389 8.44 -3.23 34.48
C GLY A 389 8.22 -3.06 35.99
N GLN A 390 8.92 -3.84 36.82
CA GLN A 390 8.75 -3.76 38.27
C GLN A 390 9.50 -2.57 38.90
N ASN A 391 10.69 -2.21 38.42
CA ASN A 391 11.42 -1.04 38.93
C ASN A 391 11.00 0.30 38.28
N GLY A 392 10.47 0.28 37.04
CA GLY A 392 9.97 1.48 36.36
C GLY A 392 8.63 1.96 36.91
N GLY A 393 7.72 1.03 37.25
CA GLY A 393 6.42 1.36 37.84
C GLY A 393 6.49 1.85 39.28
N GLN A 394 7.35 1.24 40.11
CA GLN A 394 7.48 1.63 41.52
C GLN A 394 8.34 2.90 41.73
N ASN A 395 9.44 3.08 40.98
CA ASN A 395 10.27 4.29 41.11
C ASN A 395 9.77 5.48 40.28
N GLY A 396 9.04 5.25 39.18
CA GLY A 396 8.43 6.33 38.39
C GLY A 396 7.22 6.98 39.10
N GLY A 397 6.41 6.18 39.79
CA GLY A 397 5.26 6.67 40.55
C GLY A 397 5.64 7.41 41.83
N GLN A 398 6.65 6.94 42.57
CA GLN A 398 7.06 7.58 43.83
C GLN A 398 7.96 8.82 43.62
N ASN A 399 8.90 8.80 42.65
CA ASN A 399 9.77 9.96 42.41
C ASN A 399 9.14 11.02 41.49
N GLY A 400 8.21 10.66 40.59
CA GLY A 400 7.47 11.61 39.78
C GLY A 400 6.43 12.41 40.56
N GLY A 401 5.75 11.76 41.51
CA GLY A 401 4.74 12.40 42.36
C GLY A 401 5.33 13.34 43.43
N GLN A 402 6.46 12.97 44.04
CA GLN A 402 7.08 13.79 45.09
C GLN A 402 7.90 14.97 44.54
N ASN A 403 8.67 14.79 43.46
CA ASN A 403 9.49 15.87 42.88
C ASN A 403 8.69 16.81 41.94
N GLY A 404 7.61 16.33 41.31
CA GLY A 404 6.71 17.17 40.52
C GLY A 404 5.84 18.09 41.39
N GLY A 405 5.38 17.61 42.55
CA GLY A 405 4.57 18.38 43.49
C GLY A 405 5.34 19.45 44.26
N GLN A 406 6.57 19.15 44.71
CA GLN A 406 7.37 20.11 45.50
C GLN A 406 8.05 21.18 44.63
N ASN A 407 8.60 20.83 43.46
CA ASN A 407 9.27 21.82 42.59
C ASN A 407 8.30 22.60 41.69
N GLY A 408 7.13 22.03 41.35
CA GLY A 408 6.06 22.75 40.64
C GLY A 408 5.35 23.78 41.52
N GLY A 409 5.13 23.47 42.80
CA GLY A 409 4.50 24.37 43.76
C GLY A 409 5.39 25.55 44.19
N GLN A 410 6.69 25.33 44.40
CA GLN A 410 7.61 26.40 44.84
C GLN A 410 8.05 27.33 43.70
N ASN A 411 8.35 26.82 42.50
CA ASN A 411 8.76 27.66 41.37
C ASN A 411 7.58 28.30 40.61
N GLY A 412 6.39 27.69 40.63
CA GLY A 412 5.17 28.27 40.08
C GLY A 412 4.60 29.39 40.97
N GLY A 413 4.70 29.25 42.29
CA GLY A 413 4.23 30.25 43.26
C GLY A 413 5.11 31.49 43.35
N GLN A 414 6.44 31.36 43.28
CA GLN A 414 7.36 32.51 43.40
C GLN A 414 7.47 33.32 42.10
N ASN A 415 7.54 32.69 40.92
CA ASN A 415 7.63 33.41 39.64
C ASN A 415 6.27 33.89 39.10
N GLY A 416 5.16 33.22 39.46
CA GLY A 416 3.80 33.69 39.15
C GLY A 416 3.36 34.86 40.02
N GLY A 417 3.74 34.86 41.31
CA GLY A 417 3.39 35.92 42.26
C GLY A 417 4.15 37.23 42.06
N GLN A 418 5.44 37.18 41.70
CA GLN A 418 6.24 38.41 41.51
C GLN A 418 5.94 39.11 40.17
N ASN A 419 5.76 38.37 39.07
CA ASN A 419 5.45 38.97 37.76
C ASN A 419 3.96 39.34 37.59
N GLY A 420 3.04 38.65 38.30
CA GLY A 420 1.62 39.01 38.33
C GLY A 420 1.32 40.24 39.22
N GLY A 421 2.03 40.38 40.35
CA GLY A 421 1.85 41.49 41.28
C GLY A 421 2.42 42.83 40.79
N GLN A 422 3.57 42.83 40.12
CA GLN A 422 4.19 44.08 39.64
C GLN A 422 3.51 44.65 38.39
N ASN A 423 3.05 43.81 37.46
CA ASN A 423 2.38 44.27 36.23
C ASN A 423 0.87 44.52 36.40
N GLY A 424 0.21 43.88 37.38
CA GLY A 424 -1.18 44.17 37.74
C GLY A 424 -1.35 45.46 38.55
N GLY A 425 -0.37 45.78 39.41
CA GLY A 425 -0.41 46.97 40.28
C GLY A 425 -0.08 48.30 39.57
N GLN A 426 0.76 48.28 38.53
CA GLN A 426 1.14 49.51 37.81
C GLN A 426 0.11 49.98 36.78
N ASN A 427 -0.62 49.07 36.11
CA ASN A 427 -1.65 49.44 35.13
C ASN A 427 -3.05 49.70 35.73
N GLY A 428 -3.33 49.25 36.96
CA GLY A 428 -4.55 49.61 37.70
C GLY A 428 -4.49 50.96 38.41
N GLY A 429 -3.28 51.48 38.68
CA GLY A 429 -3.07 52.72 39.43
C GLY A 429 -2.93 54.00 38.60
N GLN A 430 -2.66 53.90 37.28
CA GLN A 430 -2.39 55.07 36.44
C GLN A 430 -3.59 55.60 35.63
N ASN A 431 -4.70 54.85 35.49
CA ASN A 431 -5.92 55.37 34.85
C ASN A 431 -7.04 55.79 35.83
N GLY A 432 -6.84 55.65 37.14
CA GLY A 432 -7.76 56.15 38.17
C GLY A 432 -7.46 57.56 38.70
N GLY A 433 -6.36 58.18 38.26
CA GLY A 433 -5.79 59.38 38.89
C GLY A 433 -5.77 60.67 38.05
N GLN A 434 -6.11 60.63 36.76
CA GLN A 434 -6.02 61.82 35.89
C GLN A 434 -7.35 62.30 35.30
N ASP A 435 -8.49 61.87 35.85
CA ASP A 435 -9.82 62.39 35.49
C ASP A 435 -10.36 63.45 36.48
N LYS A 436 -9.47 64.13 37.20
CA LYS A 436 -9.79 65.31 38.02
C LYS A 436 -8.80 66.45 37.81
N LYS A 437 -8.62 66.87 36.57
CA LYS A 437 -8.32 68.27 36.18
C LYS A 437 -8.27 68.33 34.66
N ILE A 438 -9.41 68.66 34.05
CA ILE A 438 -9.62 69.65 32.98
C ILE A 438 -11.09 69.51 32.54
N LYS A 439 -11.99 69.97 33.43
CA LYS A 439 -13.12 70.76 32.95
C LYS A 439 -12.52 72.11 32.55
N LYS A 440 -12.11 72.26 31.30
CA LYS A 440 -12.15 73.52 30.52
C LYS A 440 -11.61 73.27 29.12
N THR A 441 -12.27 73.93 28.17
CA THR A 441 -11.81 74.19 26.80
C THR A 441 -11.82 73.04 25.79
N LYS A 442 -13.04 72.60 25.44
CA LYS A 442 -13.44 72.62 24.02
C LYS A 442 -13.36 74.07 23.54
N LYS A 443 -12.36 74.43 22.73
CA LYS A 443 -12.51 75.44 21.68
C LYS A 443 -11.26 75.49 20.82
N ASN A 444 -11.52 75.53 19.52
CA ASN A 444 -10.80 76.31 18.51
C ASN A 444 -9.64 75.67 17.75
N ARG A 445 -9.94 75.55 16.44
CA ARG A 445 -9.15 75.99 15.27
C ARG A 445 -8.25 74.94 14.63
N ASN A 446 -8.76 74.36 13.54
CA ASN A 446 -8.08 74.50 12.26
C ASN A 446 -8.87 75.53 11.44
N ASN A 447 -8.20 76.65 11.14
CA ASN A 447 -8.36 77.39 9.90
C ASN A 447 -7.52 76.67 8.84
#